data_AF-A0A7K0M5B2-F1
#
_entry.id   AF-A0A7K0M5B2-F1
#
_cell.length_a   1.000
_cell.length_b   1.000
_cell.length_c   1.000
_cell.angle_alpha   90.00
_cell.angle_beta   90.00
_cell.angle_gamma   90.00
#
_symmetry.space_group_name_H-M   'P 1'
#
loop_
_entity.id
_entity.type
_entity.pdbx_description
1 polymer ?
#
loop_
_entity_poly.entity_id
_entity_poly.type
_entity_poly.pdbx_seq_one_letter_code
_entity_poly.pdbx_strand_id
1 'polypeptide(L)'
;ETIGRVAAAAVARKLLAQSCGVEVLGWVSQIHTITSAIDASLVQLDQVEATPTRCPDPVAAGLMVTAIEQARRDGDSLGGIVSCIARGVPAGWGEPVFDKLEADLAKAVMSLPATKGFELGSGFGAAAMTGKEHNDAFVPGADGKPRTLTNHSGGIQGGISNGEEINIRVAFKPTATISSEQQTVDRDNNAVTLAAKGRHDPCVLPRAVPLVEAAMLLVLADHWLRQESIRTSAGLS
;
A
#
# COMPACT_ATOMS: atom_id res chain seq x y z
N GLU A 1 0.85 15.79 10.44
CA GLU A 1 1.87 15.16 9.58
C GLU A 1 1.20 14.43 8.41
N THR A 2 0.54 13.29 8.63
CA THR A 2 -0.12 12.48 7.58
C THR A 2 -1.12 13.23 6.68
N ILE A 3 -1.89 14.17 7.23
CA ILE A 3 -2.81 15.03 6.46
C ILE A 3 -2.06 15.82 5.37
N GLY A 4 -0.85 16.30 5.67
CA GLY A 4 -0.03 17.03 4.70
C GLY A 4 0.40 16.15 3.53
N ARG A 5 0.69 14.86 3.79
CA ARG A 5 1.02 13.89 2.74
C ARG A 5 -0.18 13.65 1.81
N VAL A 6 -1.38 13.47 2.37
CA VAL A 6 -2.61 13.28 1.59
C VAL A 6 -2.93 14.51 0.75
N ALA A 7 -2.76 15.71 1.30
CA ALA A 7 -2.96 16.95 0.55
C ALA A 7 -1.99 17.08 -0.63
N ALA A 8 -0.70 16.80 -0.42
CA ALA A 8 0.29 16.77 -1.51
C ALA A 8 -0.02 15.68 -2.54
N ALA A 9 -0.43 14.50 -2.09
CA ALA A 9 -0.79 13.40 -2.97
C ALA A 9 -2.01 13.68 -3.85
N ALA A 10 -2.95 14.54 -3.44
CA ALA A 10 -4.04 14.98 -4.30
C ALA A 10 -3.51 15.74 -5.55
N VAL A 11 -2.44 16.52 -5.39
CA VAL A 11 -1.75 17.19 -6.51
C VAL A 11 -1.02 16.16 -7.37
N ALA A 12 -0.25 15.25 -6.75
CA ALA A 12 0.45 14.17 -7.45
C ALA A 12 -0.51 13.27 -8.26
N ARG A 13 -1.67 12.91 -7.68
CA ARG A 13 -2.73 12.14 -8.34
C ARG A 13 -3.21 12.84 -9.61
N LYS A 14 -3.50 14.14 -9.53
CA LYS A 14 -3.93 14.92 -10.69
C LYS A 14 -2.83 15.01 -11.75
N LEU A 15 -1.59 15.28 -11.32
CA LEU A 15 -0.42 15.36 -12.20
C LEU A 15 -0.23 14.06 -13.00
N LEU A 16 -0.14 12.93 -12.29
CA LEU A 16 0.10 11.61 -12.87
C LEU A 16 -1.04 11.18 -13.81
N ALA A 17 -2.29 11.36 -13.39
CA ALA A 17 -3.46 11.03 -14.22
C ALA A 17 -3.49 11.86 -15.52
N GLN A 18 -3.21 13.15 -15.45
CA GLN A 18 -3.24 14.04 -16.62
C GLN A 18 -2.04 13.85 -17.55
N SER A 19 -0.87 13.52 -17.00
CA SER A 19 0.38 13.45 -17.77
C SER A 19 0.61 12.09 -18.41
N CYS A 20 0.19 11.00 -17.74
CA CYS A 20 0.49 9.64 -18.19
C CYS A 20 -0.62 8.62 -17.90
N GLY A 21 -1.80 9.06 -17.47
CA GLY A 21 -2.94 8.17 -17.24
C GLY A 21 -2.80 7.23 -16.04
N VAL A 22 -1.83 7.48 -15.15
CA VAL A 22 -1.62 6.64 -13.97
C VAL A 22 -2.76 6.80 -12.96
N GLU A 23 -3.31 5.67 -12.54
CA GLU A 23 -4.32 5.56 -11.50
C GLU A 23 -3.73 4.84 -10.30
N VAL A 24 -3.96 5.34 -9.08
CA VAL A 24 -3.58 4.67 -7.83
C VAL A 24 -4.83 4.40 -6.98
N LEU A 25 -5.01 3.17 -6.55
CA LEU A 25 -6.16 2.75 -5.73
C LEU A 25 -5.70 1.83 -4.58
N GLY A 26 -6.07 2.18 -3.36
CA GLY A 26 -5.80 1.40 -2.16
C GLY A 26 -7.07 0.88 -1.50
N TRP A 27 -6.96 -0.23 -0.78
CA TRP A 27 -8.06 -0.81 -0.01
C TRP A 27 -7.56 -1.67 1.15
N VAL A 28 -8.45 -1.93 2.10
CA VAL A 28 -8.18 -2.87 3.18
C VAL A 28 -8.38 -4.29 2.65
N SER A 29 -7.31 -5.08 2.61
CA SER A 29 -7.34 -6.47 2.17
C SER A 29 -7.36 -7.47 3.32
N GLN A 30 -6.99 -7.05 4.53
CA GLN A 30 -7.06 -7.88 5.73
C GLN A 30 -7.25 -7.05 6.98
N ILE A 31 -8.10 -7.52 7.90
CA ILE A 31 -8.14 -7.08 9.30
C ILE A 31 -8.11 -8.33 10.17
N HIS A 32 -7.17 -8.37 11.11
CA HIS A 32 -6.92 -9.55 11.93
C HIS A 32 -6.75 -10.82 11.07
N THR A 33 -7.55 -11.86 11.28
CA THR A 33 -7.52 -13.13 10.53
C THR A 33 -8.45 -13.13 9.32
N ILE A 34 -9.17 -12.04 9.06
CA ILE A 34 -10.17 -11.92 8.00
C ILE A 34 -9.52 -11.27 6.78
N THR A 35 -9.45 -12.01 5.68
CA THR A 35 -8.82 -11.58 4.41
C THR A 35 -9.85 -11.51 3.30
N SER A 36 -9.78 -10.48 2.45
CA SER A 36 -10.60 -10.35 1.24
C SER A 36 -10.14 -11.34 0.16
N ALA A 37 -11.06 -12.02 -0.51
CA ALA A 37 -10.75 -12.97 -1.58
C ALA A 37 -11.14 -12.38 -2.96
N ILE A 38 -10.36 -11.40 -3.43
CA ILE A 38 -10.63 -10.69 -4.68
C ILE A 38 -9.38 -10.60 -5.54
N ASP A 39 -9.58 -10.45 -6.84
CA ASP A 39 -8.52 -10.07 -7.76
C ASP A 39 -8.23 -8.57 -7.63
N ALA A 40 -7.00 -8.24 -7.23
CA ALA A 40 -6.51 -6.88 -7.07
C ALA A 40 -6.63 -6.04 -8.36
N SER A 41 -6.46 -6.66 -9.53
CA SER A 41 -6.50 -5.97 -10.82
C SER A 41 -7.89 -5.44 -11.15
N LEU A 42 -8.95 -6.10 -10.64
CA LEU A 42 -10.34 -5.78 -10.95
C LEU A 42 -11.00 -4.78 -9.98
N VAL A 43 -10.33 -4.44 -8.88
CA VAL A 43 -10.89 -3.57 -7.83
C VAL A 43 -11.23 -2.18 -8.37
N GLN A 44 -12.44 -1.70 -8.11
CA GLN A 44 -12.91 -0.39 -8.51
C GLN A 44 -13.12 0.54 -7.31
N LEU A 45 -13.01 1.85 -7.53
CA LEU A 45 -13.11 2.85 -6.47
C LEU A 45 -14.49 2.84 -5.77
N ASP A 46 -15.56 2.62 -6.52
CA ASP A 46 -16.92 2.54 -5.99
C ASP A 46 -17.09 1.38 -4.99
N GLN A 47 -16.45 0.23 -5.26
CA GLN A 47 -16.41 -0.91 -4.35
C GLN A 47 -15.65 -0.60 -3.07
N VAL A 48 -14.53 0.13 -3.18
CA VAL A 48 -13.73 0.55 -2.01
C VAL A 48 -14.50 1.52 -1.14
N GLU A 49 -15.18 2.52 -1.71
CA GLU A 49 -15.94 3.52 -0.93
C GLU A 49 -17.33 3.02 -0.48
N ALA A 50 -17.78 1.85 -0.95
CA ALA A 50 -19.08 1.28 -0.58
C ALA A 50 -19.17 0.82 0.89
N THR A 51 -18.03 0.59 1.57
CA THR A 51 -18.01 0.06 2.93
C THR A 51 -17.15 0.92 3.88
N PRO A 52 -17.53 1.05 5.17
CA PRO A 52 -16.74 1.81 6.14
C PRO A 52 -15.32 1.26 6.35
N THR A 53 -15.12 -0.04 6.12
CA THR A 53 -13.81 -0.68 6.23
C THR A 53 -12.92 -0.41 5.02
N ARG A 54 -13.47 0.17 3.94
CA ARG A 54 -12.80 0.30 2.65
C ARG A 54 -12.29 -1.03 2.10
N CYS A 55 -13.05 -2.09 2.35
CA CYS A 55 -12.82 -3.41 1.79
C CYS A 55 -13.84 -3.63 0.65
N PRO A 56 -13.38 -3.89 -0.58
CA PRO A 56 -14.25 -4.07 -1.75
C PRO A 56 -14.90 -5.47 -1.82
N ASP A 57 -14.53 -6.39 -0.94
CA ASP A 57 -15.21 -7.69 -0.75
C ASP A 57 -16.35 -7.51 0.26
N PRO A 58 -17.63 -7.54 -0.14
CA PRO A 58 -18.74 -7.25 0.78
C PRO A 58 -18.86 -8.26 1.93
N VAL A 59 -18.48 -9.52 1.69
CA VAL A 59 -18.55 -10.59 2.70
C VAL A 59 -17.46 -10.37 3.72
N ALA A 60 -16.21 -10.20 3.27
CA ALA A 60 -15.10 -9.90 4.17
C ALA A 60 -15.32 -8.58 4.91
N ALA A 61 -15.84 -7.55 4.23
CA ALA A 61 -16.14 -6.25 4.84
C ALA A 61 -17.10 -6.36 6.03
N GLY A 62 -18.19 -7.14 5.90
CA GLY A 62 -19.13 -7.37 7.00
C GLY A 62 -18.50 -8.07 8.21
N LEU A 63 -17.66 -9.07 7.95
CA LEU A 63 -16.90 -9.78 9.00
C LEU A 63 -15.88 -8.85 9.68
N MET A 64 -15.18 -8.03 8.91
CA MET A 64 -14.22 -7.05 9.42
C MET A 64 -14.90 -6.01 10.32
N VAL A 65 -16.08 -5.49 9.93
CA VAL A 65 -16.87 -4.58 10.78
C VAL A 65 -17.21 -5.24 12.11
N THR A 66 -17.66 -6.50 12.07
CA THR A 66 -18.02 -7.25 13.28
C THR A 66 -16.81 -7.43 14.20
N ALA A 67 -15.65 -7.79 13.65
CA ALA A 67 -14.41 -7.94 14.39
C ALA A 67 -13.92 -6.62 15.01
N ILE A 68 -14.00 -5.50 14.29
CA ILE A 68 -13.63 -4.17 14.80
C ILE A 68 -14.52 -3.76 15.97
N GLU A 69 -15.84 -3.95 15.86
CA GLU A 69 -16.76 -3.61 16.94
C GLU A 69 -16.60 -4.54 18.15
N GLN A 70 -16.26 -5.82 17.93
CA GLN A 70 -15.93 -6.74 19.02
C GLN A 70 -14.65 -6.29 19.76
N ALA A 71 -13.57 -6.01 19.03
CA ALA A 71 -12.33 -5.49 19.63
C ALA A 71 -12.57 -4.20 20.41
N ARG A 72 -13.42 -3.30 19.90
CA ARG A 72 -13.82 -2.09 20.63
C ARG A 72 -14.50 -2.42 21.97
N ARG A 73 -15.43 -3.37 22.00
CA ARG A 73 -16.14 -3.79 23.22
C ARG A 73 -15.20 -4.43 24.24
N ASP A 74 -14.24 -5.21 23.75
CA ASP A 74 -13.22 -5.88 24.55
C ASP A 74 -12.09 -4.93 24.99
N GLY A 75 -12.17 -3.66 24.58
CA GLY A 75 -11.20 -2.64 24.91
C GLY A 75 -9.82 -2.88 24.29
N ASP A 76 -9.79 -3.52 23.13
CA ASP A 76 -8.61 -3.89 22.36
C ASP A 76 -8.61 -3.23 20.96
N SER A 77 -7.61 -3.53 20.13
CA SER A 77 -7.50 -3.05 18.75
C SER A 77 -6.94 -4.10 17.80
N LEU A 78 -7.18 -3.92 16.51
CA LEU A 78 -6.80 -4.85 15.45
C LEU A 78 -5.87 -4.19 14.44
N GLY A 79 -4.88 -4.97 14.00
CA GLY A 79 -4.03 -4.68 12.85
C GLY A 79 -4.58 -5.29 11.58
N GLY A 80 -3.81 -5.20 10.49
CA GLY A 80 -4.25 -5.69 9.20
C GLY A 80 -3.31 -5.34 8.06
N ILE A 81 -3.81 -5.47 6.84
CA ILE A 81 -3.07 -5.20 5.60
C ILE A 81 -3.88 -4.25 4.73
N VAL A 82 -3.21 -3.20 4.24
CA VAL A 82 -3.69 -2.37 3.13
C VAL A 82 -2.99 -2.84 1.86
N SER A 83 -3.76 -3.16 0.83
CA SER A 83 -3.25 -3.35 -0.53
C SER A 83 -3.37 -2.03 -1.30
N CYS A 84 -2.44 -1.79 -2.23
CA CYS A 84 -2.50 -0.63 -3.11
C CYS A 84 -1.95 -0.99 -4.49
N ILE A 85 -2.63 -0.54 -5.54
CA ILE A 85 -2.28 -0.78 -6.93
C ILE A 85 -2.07 0.53 -7.67
N ALA A 86 -1.04 0.60 -8.50
CA ALA A 86 -0.89 1.63 -9.53
C ALA A 86 -1.05 1.00 -10.91
N ARG A 87 -2.01 1.51 -11.68
CA ARG A 87 -2.30 1.09 -13.06
C ARG A 87 -1.77 2.12 -14.04
N GLY A 88 -1.44 1.66 -15.24
CA GLY A 88 -0.99 2.52 -16.34
C GLY A 88 0.39 3.14 -16.12
N VAL A 89 1.20 2.61 -15.18
CA VAL A 89 2.56 3.09 -14.94
C VAL A 89 3.43 2.72 -16.15
N PRO A 90 4.01 3.68 -16.88
CA PRO A 90 4.90 3.36 -17.99
C PRO A 90 6.14 2.60 -17.52
N ALA A 91 6.71 1.77 -18.39
CA ALA A 91 8.02 1.19 -18.15
C ALA A 91 9.11 2.27 -18.07
N GLY A 92 10.11 2.06 -17.21
CA GLY A 92 11.31 2.89 -17.13
C GLY A 92 11.36 3.91 -15.99
N TRP A 93 10.46 3.85 -15.00
CA TRP A 93 10.55 4.68 -13.79
C TRP A 93 11.34 3.95 -12.70
N GLY A 94 12.21 4.67 -11.98
CA GLY A 94 13.14 4.09 -11.02
C GLY A 94 14.57 4.02 -11.53
N GLU A 95 15.47 3.47 -10.72
CA GLU A 95 16.87 3.25 -11.08
C GLU A 95 17.41 1.94 -10.49
N PRO A 96 18.51 1.39 -11.02
CA PRO A 96 18.94 0.04 -10.65
C PRO A 96 19.70 -0.08 -9.33
N VAL A 97 20.06 1.02 -8.66
CA VAL A 97 21.02 0.97 -7.53
C VAL A 97 20.51 1.65 -6.25
N PHE A 98 20.46 2.98 -6.19
CA PHE A 98 20.23 3.75 -4.97
C PHE A 98 18.75 4.09 -4.74
N ASP A 99 18.09 4.62 -5.75
CA ASP A 99 16.69 5.03 -5.76
C ASP A 99 15.82 4.01 -6.53
N LYS A 100 16.04 2.73 -6.23
CA LYS A 100 15.17 1.65 -6.74
C LYS A 100 13.72 1.96 -6.39
N LEU A 101 12.83 1.86 -7.36
CA LEU A 101 11.44 2.26 -7.19
C LEU A 101 10.78 1.52 -6.02
N GLU A 102 11.00 0.22 -5.89
CA GLU A 102 10.49 -0.59 -4.77
C GLU A 102 11.09 -0.20 -3.42
N ALA A 103 12.35 0.25 -3.38
CA ALA A 103 13.00 0.68 -2.15
C ALA A 103 12.45 2.03 -1.68
N ASP A 104 12.20 2.97 -2.60
CA ASP A 104 11.56 4.24 -2.27
C ASP A 104 10.09 4.07 -1.86
N LEU A 105 9.35 3.19 -2.54
CA LEU A 105 8.00 2.81 -2.13
C LEU A 105 8.02 2.21 -0.72
N ALA A 106 8.91 1.25 -0.46
CA ALA A 106 9.08 0.64 0.87
C ALA A 106 9.38 1.70 1.93
N LYS A 107 10.35 2.59 1.68
CA LYS A 107 10.70 3.68 2.60
C LYS A 107 9.51 4.60 2.86
N ALA A 108 8.78 5.00 1.82
CA ALA A 108 7.65 5.91 1.93
C ALA A 108 6.53 5.29 2.79
N VAL A 109 6.14 4.04 2.52
CA VAL A 109 5.08 3.38 3.31
C VAL A 109 5.55 2.98 4.70
N MET A 110 6.79 2.49 4.86
CA MET A 110 7.31 2.09 6.18
C MET A 110 7.53 3.28 7.12
N SER A 111 7.56 4.50 6.59
CA SER A 111 7.58 5.74 7.38
C SER A 111 6.20 6.15 7.91
N LEU A 112 5.11 5.47 7.49
CA LEU A 112 3.76 5.76 7.98
C LEU A 112 3.59 5.26 9.43
N PRO A 113 2.70 5.88 10.23
CA PRO A 113 2.41 5.39 11.57
C PRO A 113 1.89 3.94 11.55
N ALA A 114 2.32 3.14 12.52
CA ALA A 114 1.90 1.76 12.74
C ALA A 114 2.28 0.72 11.67
N THR A 115 3.00 1.09 10.60
CA THR A 115 3.49 0.12 9.62
C THR A 115 4.58 -0.78 10.17
N LYS A 116 4.58 -2.05 9.73
CA LYS A 116 5.50 -3.10 10.16
C LYS A 116 5.99 -4.01 9.05
N GLY A 117 5.42 -3.93 7.85
CA GLY A 117 5.86 -4.74 6.72
C GLY A 117 5.46 -4.12 5.39
N PHE A 118 6.24 -4.44 4.38
CA PHE A 118 6.04 -4.07 2.99
C PHE A 118 6.26 -5.29 2.11
N GLU A 119 5.36 -5.50 1.17
CA GLU A 119 5.47 -6.49 0.11
C GLU A 119 5.23 -5.82 -1.24
N LEU A 120 5.94 -6.29 -2.25
CA LEU A 120 5.73 -5.97 -3.66
C LEU A 120 5.41 -7.26 -4.41
N GLY A 121 4.42 -7.24 -5.30
CA GLY A 121 4.09 -8.41 -6.11
C GLY A 121 3.72 -9.62 -5.25
N SER A 122 4.41 -10.72 -5.48
CA SER A 122 4.27 -11.96 -4.71
C SER A 122 4.82 -11.88 -3.28
N GLY A 123 5.56 -10.82 -2.94
CA GLY A 123 5.96 -10.50 -1.57
C GLY A 123 6.78 -11.60 -0.89
N PHE A 124 6.49 -11.87 0.38
CA PHE A 124 7.12 -12.98 1.10
C PHE A 124 6.74 -14.35 0.51
N GLY A 125 5.65 -14.44 -0.26
CA GLY A 125 5.27 -15.66 -0.99
C GLY A 125 6.34 -16.13 -1.98
N ALA A 126 7.12 -15.19 -2.55
CA ALA A 126 8.23 -15.49 -3.43
C ALA A 126 9.28 -16.41 -2.81
N ALA A 127 9.46 -16.36 -1.48
CA ALA A 127 10.48 -17.15 -0.78
C ALA A 127 10.22 -18.67 -0.85
N ALA A 128 8.98 -19.07 -1.16
CA ALA A 128 8.59 -20.47 -1.33
C ALA A 128 8.63 -20.93 -2.81
N MET A 129 9.00 -20.04 -3.74
CA MET A 129 8.97 -20.31 -5.18
C MET A 129 10.37 -20.59 -5.73
N THR A 130 10.46 -21.42 -6.75
CA THR A 130 11.66 -21.54 -7.60
C THR A 130 11.73 -20.36 -8.57
N GLY A 131 12.92 -20.07 -9.10
CA GLY A 131 13.07 -19.03 -10.11
C GLY A 131 12.23 -19.28 -11.37
N LYS A 132 11.99 -20.55 -11.74
CA LYS A 132 11.14 -20.89 -12.89
C LYS A 132 9.67 -20.54 -12.64
N GLU A 133 9.20 -20.68 -11.40
CA GLU A 133 7.83 -20.33 -11.01
C GLU A 133 7.67 -18.81 -10.84
N HIS A 134 8.68 -18.12 -10.34
CA HIS A 134 8.59 -16.68 -10.05
C HIS A 134 8.84 -15.79 -11.27
N ASN A 135 9.59 -16.25 -12.28
CA ASN A 135 9.92 -15.43 -13.43
C ASN A 135 8.69 -15.03 -14.24
N ASP A 136 8.48 -13.72 -14.37
CA ASP A 136 7.46 -13.15 -15.25
C ASP A 136 7.94 -13.19 -16.71
N ALA A 137 7.44 -14.16 -17.48
CA ALA A 137 7.82 -14.34 -18.86
C ALA A 137 7.26 -13.21 -19.75
N PHE A 138 8.13 -12.54 -20.49
CA PHE A 138 7.75 -11.52 -21.47
C PHE A 138 7.14 -12.14 -22.73
N VAL A 139 6.06 -11.53 -23.20
CA VAL A 139 5.32 -11.87 -24.42
C VAL A 139 4.99 -10.61 -25.22
N PRO A 140 4.76 -10.72 -26.54
CA PRO A 140 4.30 -9.58 -27.34
C PRO A 140 2.95 -9.05 -26.85
N GLY A 141 2.86 -7.75 -26.57
CA GLY A 141 1.62 -7.06 -26.24
C GLY A 141 0.85 -6.58 -27.47
N ALA A 142 -0.45 -6.37 -27.30
CA ALA A 142 -1.35 -5.93 -28.38
C ALA A 142 -1.03 -4.53 -28.94
N ASP A 143 -0.35 -3.70 -28.16
CA ASP A 143 0.11 -2.34 -28.53
C ASP A 143 1.52 -2.32 -29.13
N GLY A 144 2.10 -3.50 -29.40
CA GLY A 144 3.46 -3.64 -29.93
C GLY A 144 4.57 -3.49 -28.88
N LYS A 145 4.22 -3.31 -27.60
CA LYS A 145 5.18 -3.30 -26.48
C LYS A 145 5.15 -4.65 -25.76
N PRO A 146 6.27 -5.11 -25.18
CA PRO A 146 6.27 -6.36 -24.42
C PRO A 146 5.40 -6.22 -23.16
N ARG A 147 4.74 -7.31 -22.78
CA ARG A 147 3.96 -7.50 -21.54
C ARG A 147 4.43 -8.76 -20.85
N THR A 148 4.10 -8.98 -19.58
CA THR A 148 4.40 -10.25 -18.91
C THR A 148 3.15 -11.13 -18.78
N LEU A 149 3.33 -12.46 -18.79
CA LEU A 149 2.23 -13.41 -18.60
C LEU A 149 1.70 -13.44 -17.16
N THR A 150 2.56 -13.12 -16.20
CA THR A 150 2.30 -13.05 -14.77
C THR A 150 2.88 -11.75 -14.23
N ASN A 151 2.52 -11.38 -12.99
CA ASN A 151 3.04 -10.18 -12.35
C ASN A 151 3.55 -10.48 -10.92
N HIS A 152 4.39 -11.50 -10.78
CA HIS A 152 5.01 -11.89 -9.51
C HIS A 152 6.01 -10.85 -9.00
N SER A 153 6.68 -10.15 -9.91
CA SER A 153 7.56 -9.01 -9.62
C SER A 153 6.81 -7.75 -9.17
N GLY A 154 5.50 -7.69 -9.42
CA GLY A 154 4.65 -6.59 -9.01
C GLY A 154 4.94 -5.28 -9.72
N GLY A 155 5.13 -5.35 -11.03
CA GLY A 155 5.31 -4.18 -11.89
C GLY A 155 6.70 -3.56 -11.84
N ILE A 156 7.63 -4.11 -11.05
CA ILE A 156 8.98 -3.57 -10.86
C ILE A 156 10.00 -4.69 -10.97
N GLN A 157 10.97 -4.55 -11.88
CA GLN A 157 12.06 -5.49 -12.07
C GLN A 157 13.39 -4.76 -12.06
N GLY A 158 14.29 -5.19 -11.17
CA GLY A 158 15.63 -4.61 -11.06
C GLY A 158 15.66 -3.13 -10.67
N GLY A 159 14.69 -2.65 -9.87
CA GLY A 159 14.60 -1.23 -9.49
C GLY A 159 13.69 -0.37 -10.36
N ILE A 160 13.17 -0.92 -11.47
CA ILE A 160 12.57 -0.15 -12.56
C ILE A 160 11.18 -0.69 -12.90
N SER A 161 10.20 0.19 -13.13
CA SER A 161 8.87 -0.21 -13.59
C SER A 161 8.95 -0.92 -14.95
N ASN A 162 8.22 -2.02 -15.10
CA ASN A 162 8.23 -2.83 -16.34
C ASN A 162 7.00 -2.62 -17.23
N GLY A 163 6.05 -1.78 -16.81
CA GLY A 163 4.82 -1.48 -17.55
C GLY A 163 3.58 -2.26 -17.10
N GLU A 164 3.75 -3.26 -16.23
CA GLU A 164 2.64 -3.91 -15.53
C GLU A 164 2.18 -3.10 -14.32
N GLU A 165 1.06 -3.53 -13.73
CA GLU A 165 0.52 -2.90 -12.52
C GLU A 165 1.51 -3.02 -11.36
N ILE A 166 1.76 -1.91 -10.65
CA ILE A 166 2.56 -1.94 -9.43
C ILE A 166 1.62 -2.27 -8.28
N ASN A 167 1.78 -3.43 -7.65
CA ASN A 167 0.96 -3.87 -6.52
C ASN A 167 1.80 -4.03 -5.25
N ILE A 168 1.41 -3.32 -4.20
CA ILE A 168 2.05 -3.40 -2.90
C ILE A 168 1.06 -3.82 -1.82
N ARG A 169 1.59 -4.44 -0.76
CA ARG A 169 0.85 -4.71 0.49
C ARG A 169 1.61 -4.15 1.67
N VAL A 170 0.90 -3.50 2.57
CA VAL A 170 1.49 -2.81 3.72
C VAL A 170 0.83 -3.33 4.99
N ALA A 171 1.63 -3.93 5.87
CA ALA A 171 1.17 -4.47 7.13
C ALA A 171 1.16 -3.38 8.21
N PHE A 172 0.03 -3.24 8.89
CA PHE A 172 -0.15 -2.34 10.03
C PHE A 172 -0.38 -3.16 11.30
N LYS A 173 0.36 -2.83 12.36
CA LYS A 173 0.13 -3.43 13.68
C LYS A 173 -1.14 -2.86 14.32
N PRO A 174 -1.73 -3.56 15.32
CA PRO A 174 -2.72 -2.97 16.22
C PRO A 174 -2.22 -1.66 16.85
N THR A 175 -3.15 -0.75 17.13
CA THR A 175 -2.82 0.49 17.85
C THR A 175 -2.39 0.17 19.26
N ALA A 176 -1.31 0.79 19.75
CA ALA A 176 -0.78 0.46 21.07
C ALA A 176 -1.70 0.93 22.21
N THR A 177 -2.38 2.06 22.01
CA THR A 177 -3.28 2.64 23.01
C THR A 177 -4.67 2.05 22.87
N ILE A 178 -5.00 1.15 23.79
CA ILE A 178 -6.30 0.50 23.92
C ILE A 178 -6.95 0.94 25.24
N SER A 179 -8.24 0.70 25.43
CA SER A 179 -8.94 1.09 26.66
C SER A 179 -8.74 0.11 27.82
N SER A 180 -8.30 -1.12 27.54
CA SER A 180 -7.90 -2.09 28.56
C SER A 180 -6.65 -1.64 29.32
N GLU A 181 -6.59 -2.00 30.60
CA GLU A 181 -5.44 -1.70 31.46
C GLU A 181 -4.17 -2.38 30.93
N GLN A 182 -3.06 -1.64 30.96
CA GLN A 182 -1.77 -2.14 30.49
C GLN A 182 -0.69 -1.97 31.56
N GLN A 183 0.17 -2.96 31.69
CA GLN A 183 1.37 -2.87 32.52
C GLN A 183 2.42 -2.02 31.81
N THR A 184 2.99 -1.06 32.51
CA THR A 184 4.06 -0.20 32.00
C THR A 184 4.97 0.26 33.13
N VAL A 185 5.91 1.14 32.85
CA VAL A 185 6.75 1.81 33.85
C VAL A 185 6.56 3.32 33.79
N ASP A 186 6.62 3.96 34.95
CA ASP A 186 6.67 5.42 35.02
C ASP A 186 8.07 5.96 34.65
N ARG A 187 8.27 7.28 34.75
CA ARG A 187 9.55 7.93 34.42
C ARG A 187 10.68 7.57 35.39
N ASP A 188 10.34 7.09 36.58
CA ASP A 188 11.26 6.68 37.63
C ASP A 188 11.51 5.16 37.59
N ASN A 189 11.02 4.47 36.54
CA ASN A 189 11.15 3.03 36.30
C ASN A 189 10.39 2.16 37.31
N ASN A 190 9.35 2.68 37.96
CA ASN A 190 8.47 1.88 38.81
C ASN A 190 7.37 1.22 37.96
N ALA A 191 7.04 -0.03 38.29
CA ALA A 191 5.93 -0.74 37.65
C ALA A 191 4.59 -0.07 38.00
N VAL A 192 3.82 0.28 36.97
CA VAL A 192 2.51 0.93 37.10
C VAL A 192 1.50 0.34 36.11
N THR A 193 0.22 0.40 36.47
CA THR A 193 -0.87 0.09 35.53
C THR A 193 -1.35 1.38 34.88
N LEU A 194 -1.32 1.44 33.55
CA LEU A 194 -1.87 2.54 32.77
C LEU A 194 -3.27 2.19 32.28
N ALA A 195 -4.26 2.99 32.71
CA ALA A 195 -5.60 3.01 32.14
C ALA A 195 -5.73 4.23 31.22
N ALA A 196 -5.52 4.04 29.91
CA ALA A 196 -5.62 5.13 28.95
C ALA A 196 -7.07 5.62 28.86
N LYS A 197 -7.28 6.93 29.03
CA LYS A 197 -8.60 7.56 28.91
C LYS A 197 -8.70 8.29 27.57
N GLY A 198 -9.73 7.99 26.78
CA GLY A 198 -10.04 8.74 25.57
C GLY A 198 -10.70 7.91 24.47
N ARG A 199 -10.89 8.55 23.31
CA ARG A 199 -11.39 7.88 22.11
C ARG A 199 -10.22 7.15 21.43
N HIS A 200 -10.18 5.83 21.59
CA HIS A 200 -9.21 4.97 20.92
C HIS A 200 -9.81 4.47 19.60
N ASP A 201 -8.95 4.34 18.59
CA ASP A 201 -9.37 3.74 17.33
C ASP A 201 -9.12 2.23 17.37
N PRO A 202 -10.17 1.39 17.40
CA PRO A 202 -9.98 -0.06 17.42
C PRO A 202 -9.34 -0.58 16.12
N CYS A 203 -9.33 0.17 15.02
CA CYS A 203 -8.67 -0.24 13.79
C CYS A 203 -8.36 0.95 12.86
N VAL A 204 -7.07 1.24 12.64
CA VAL A 204 -6.63 2.37 11.82
C VAL A 204 -6.67 2.12 10.31
N LEU A 205 -6.86 0.87 9.89
CA LEU A 205 -6.69 0.43 8.50
C LEU A 205 -7.53 1.22 7.49
N PRO A 206 -8.84 1.48 7.72
CA PRO A 206 -9.63 2.26 6.76
C PRO A 206 -9.08 3.68 6.56
N ARG A 207 -8.51 4.28 7.60
CA ARG A 207 -7.87 5.61 7.52
C ARG A 207 -6.45 5.55 6.97
N ALA A 208 -5.81 4.38 7.00
CA ALA A 208 -4.49 4.16 6.43
C ALA A 208 -4.51 4.02 4.90
N VAL A 209 -5.64 3.61 4.31
CA VAL A 209 -5.81 3.51 2.84
C VAL A 209 -5.33 4.77 2.11
N PRO A 210 -5.89 5.98 2.36
CA PRO A 210 -5.42 7.19 1.68
C PRO A 210 -3.96 7.56 2.00
N LEU A 211 -3.39 7.05 3.10
CA LEU A 211 -1.97 7.29 3.43
C LEU A 211 -1.04 6.42 2.58
N VAL A 212 -1.41 5.16 2.34
CA VAL A 212 -0.67 4.25 1.48
C VAL A 212 -0.76 4.71 0.02
N GLU A 213 -1.94 5.12 -0.43
CA GLU A 213 -2.10 5.75 -1.74
C GLU A 213 -1.22 7.00 -1.86
N ALA A 214 -1.21 7.85 -0.83
CA ALA A 214 -0.41 9.06 -0.83
C ALA A 214 1.09 8.78 -0.93
N ALA A 215 1.58 7.78 -0.19
CA ALA A 215 2.98 7.36 -0.26
C ALA A 215 3.35 6.87 -1.67
N MET A 216 2.51 6.04 -2.28
CA MET A 216 2.74 5.54 -3.65
C MET A 216 2.69 6.69 -4.68
N LEU A 217 1.68 7.54 -4.63
CA LEU A 217 1.52 8.68 -5.54
C LEU A 217 2.69 9.65 -5.51
N LEU A 218 3.19 9.98 -4.32
CA LEU A 218 4.31 10.91 -4.17
C LEU A 218 5.60 10.31 -4.73
N VAL A 219 5.89 9.04 -4.45
CA VAL A 219 7.07 8.35 -5.00
C VAL A 219 6.97 8.24 -6.52
N LEU A 220 5.82 7.86 -7.05
CA LEU A 220 5.60 7.78 -8.50
C LEU A 220 5.74 9.14 -9.18
N ALA A 221 5.25 10.23 -8.56
CA ALA A 221 5.41 11.57 -9.08
C ALA A 221 6.88 12.02 -9.10
N ASP A 222 7.65 11.72 -8.05
CA ASP A 222 9.09 12.01 -8.00
C ASP A 222 9.84 11.29 -9.12
N HIS A 223 9.58 9.99 -9.31
CA HIS A 223 10.21 9.19 -10.36
C HIS A 223 9.78 9.61 -11.77
N TRP A 224 8.52 9.99 -11.95
CA TRP A 224 8.05 10.58 -13.20
C TRP A 224 8.78 11.89 -13.52
N LEU A 225 8.88 12.82 -12.57
CA LEU A 225 9.59 14.10 -12.76
C LEU A 225 11.06 13.91 -13.12
N ARG A 226 11.75 12.95 -12.50
CA ARG A 226 13.12 12.58 -12.85
C ARG A 226 13.22 12.11 -14.29
N GLN A 227 12.29 11.24 -14.72
CA GLN A 227 12.28 10.72 -16.08
C GLN A 227 11.98 11.81 -17.12
N GLU A 228 11.06 12.72 -16.83
CA GLU A 228 10.75 13.86 -17.71
C GLU A 228 11.93 14.83 -17.83
N SER A 229 12.68 15.05 -16.75
CA SER A 229 13.92 15.85 -16.78
C SER A 229 14.95 15.24 -17.73
N ILE A 230 15.08 13.91 -17.75
CA ILE A 230 16.00 13.21 -18.66
C ILE A 230 15.51 13.33 -20.11
N ARG A 231 14.22 13.08 -20.37
CA ARG A 231 13.62 13.18 -21.71
C ARG A 231 13.79 14.57 -22.32
N THR A 232 13.46 15.59 -21.54
CA THR A 232 13.62 17.01 -21.94
C THR A 232 15.08 17.32 -22.26
N SER A 233 16.02 16.87 -21.44
CA SER A 233 17.46 17.09 -21.65
C SER A 233 18.01 16.34 -22.88
N ALA A 234 17.40 15.21 -23.23
CA ALA A 234 17.76 14.40 -24.39
C ALA A 234 17.07 14.86 -25.70
N GLY A 235 16.18 15.86 -25.65
CA GLY A 235 15.38 16.29 -26.80
C GLY A 235 14.33 15.25 -27.25
N LEU A 236 13.97 14.33 -26.36
CA LEU A 236 12.94 13.32 -26.60
C LEU A 236 11.61 13.88 -26.07
N SER A 237 10.67 14.21 -26.95
CA SER A 237 9.29 14.60 -26.60
C SER A 237 8.39 13.38 -26.51
#